data_AF-A0A924AE76-F1
#
_entry.id   AF-A0A924AE76-F1
#
_cell.length_a   1.000
_cell.length_b   1.000
_cell.length_c   1.000
_cell.angle_alpha   90.00
_cell.angle_beta   90.00
_cell.angle_gamma   90.00
#
_symmetry.space_group_name_H-M   'P 1'
#
loop_
_entity.id
_entity.type
_entity.pdbx_description
1 polymer ?
#
loop_
_entity_poly.entity_id
_entity_poly.type
_entity_poly.pdbx_seq_one_letter_code
_entity_poly.pdbx_strand_id
1 'polypeptide(L)'
;TGDVVGEQKTMSDYQLSEILDAEKTKIIYVYDFINMWTFLVELASIEELEVGTVYPNLLFSHGEMPEDAGEKNFEADNNDDYAEFDDDYDEDDLDMLDGGENFEDFGFEENWN
;
A
#
# COMPACT_ATOMS: atom_id res chain seq x y z
N THR A 1 -8.45 -7.93 -5.04
CA THR A 1 -7.09 -8.06 -5.62
C THR A 1 -7.17 -7.82 -7.12
N GLY A 2 -6.26 -7.01 -7.66
CA GLY A 2 -6.08 -6.78 -9.09
C GLY A 2 -5.37 -7.97 -9.72
N ASP A 3 -5.98 -9.15 -9.64
CA ASP A 3 -5.38 -10.43 -10.07
C ASP A 3 -5.21 -10.52 -11.61
N VAL A 4 -5.68 -9.51 -12.34
CA VAL A 4 -5.49 -9.35 -13.79
C VAL A 4 -4.49 -8.21 -14.03
N VAL A 5 -3.39 -8.54 -14.72
CA VAL A 5 -2.38 -7.56 -15.14
C VAL A 5 -3.05 -6.46 -15.97
N GLY A 6 -2.99 -5.21 -15.47
CA GLY A 6 -3.57 -4.03 -16.09
C GLY A 6 -4.92 -3.58 -15.51
N GLU A 7 -5.53 -4.34 -14.60
CA GLU A 7 -6.79 -3.94 -13.94
C GLU A 7 -6.50 -3.14 -12.66
N GLN A 8 -6.64 -1.81 -12.74
CA GLN A 8 -6.54 -0.93 -11.57
C GLN A 8 -7.90 -0.82 -10.89
N LYS A 9 -8.08 -1.55 -9.78
CA LYS A 9 -9.27 -1.42 -8.92
C LYS A 9 -9.07 -0.33 -7.89
N THR A 10 -10.04 0.56 -7.79
CA THR A 10 -10.13 1.65 -6.83
C THR A 10 -11.11 1.30 -5.72
N MET A 11 -11.17 2.10 -4.64
CA MET A 11 -12.15 1.92 -3.55
C MET A 11 -13.60 1.85 -4.05
N SER A 12 -13.94 2.59 -5.12
CA SER A 12 -15.28 2.61 -5.69
C SER A 12 -15.69 1.29 -6.35
N ASP A 13 -14.71 0.45 -6.72
CA ASP A 13 -14.96 -0.83 -7.36
C ASP A 13 -15.29 -1.95 -6.36
N TYR A 14 -15.11 -1.69 -5.05
CA TYR A 14 -15.38 -2.66 -3.99
C TYR A 14 -16.64 -2.30 -3.22
N GLN A 15 -17.53 -3.27 -3.04
CA GLN A 15 -18.63 -3.12 -2.10
C GLN A 15 -18.14 -3.42 -0.69
N LEU A 16 -18.61 -2.65 0.30
CA LEU A 16 -18.23 -2.86 1.70
C LEU A 16 -18.55 -4.29 2.17
N SER A 17 -19.65 -4.87 1.70
CA SER A 17 -20.09 -6.23 2.01
C SER A 17 -19.17 -7.34 1.47
N GLU A 18 -18.28 -7.04 0.53
CA GLU A 18 -17.28 -8.00 0.02
C GLU A 18 -16.03 -8.04 0.91
N ILE A 19 -15.82 -6.98 1.69
CA ILE A 19 -14.64 -6.79 2.54
C ILE A 19 -14.98 -7.10 4.01
N LEU A 20 -16.11 -6.60 4.48
CA LEU A 20 -16.60 -6.75 5.86
C LEU A 20 -17.91 -7.54 5.87
N ASP A 21 -17.90 -8.65 6.60
CA ASP A 21 -19.05 -9.54 6.78
C ASP A 21 -19.07 -10.13 8.20
N ALA A 22 -20.00 -11.05 8.48
CA ALA A 22 -20.15 -11.66 9.79
C ALA A 22 -18.95 -12.54 10.22
N GLU A 23 -18.14 -13.01 9.27
CA GLU A 23 -16.92 -13.79 9.52
C GLU A 23 -15.68 -12.88 9.60
N LYS A 24 -15.63 -11.83 8.77
CA LYS A 24 -14.55 -10.85 8.68
C LYS A 24 -15.02 -9.48 9.13
N THR A 25 -14.94 -9.22 10.42
CA THR A 25 -15.48 -8.00 11.02
C THR A 25 -14.47 -6.86 11.18
N LYS A 26 -13.18 -7.08 10.91
CA LYS A 26 -12.12 -6.11 11.21
C LYS A 26 -11.23 -5.85 10.01
N ILE A 27 -10.91 -4.59 9.78
CA ILE A 27 -9.91 -4.17 8.79
C ILE A 27 -9.01 -3.08 9.37
N ILE A 28 -7.80 -2.99 8.80
CA ILE A 28 -6.93 -1.84 8.98
C ILE A 28 -7.08 -0.96 7.74
N TYR A 29 -7.56 0.27 7.94
CA TYR A 29 -7.66 1.27 6.90
C TYR A 29 -6.48 2.23 7.01
N VAL A 30 -5.63 2.24 5.97
CA VAL A 30 -4.50 3.17 5.89
C VAL A 30 -4.85 4.29 4.91
N TYR A 31 -4.76 5.53 5.37
CA TYR A 31 -5.03 6.73 4.59
C TYR A 31 -3.80 7.62 4.51
N ASP A 32 -3.65 8.32 3.37
CA ASP A 32 -2.51 9.20 3.05
C ASP A 32 -1.17 8.45 2.91
N PHE A 33 -0.45 8.67 1.81
CA PHE A 33 0.83 8.00 1.54
C PHE A 33 1.98 8.55 2.39
N ILE A 34 1.89 9.79 2.86
CA ILE A 34 2.96 10.42 3.62
C ILE A 34 2.81 10.09 5.11
N ASN A 35 1.65 10.42 5.68
CA ASN A 35 1.40 10.26 7.11
C ASN A 35 0.92 8.84 7.48
N MET A 36 0.41 8.08 6.51
CA MET A 36 -0.06 6.71 6.69
C MET A 36 -0.98 6.54 7.92
N TRP A 37 -1.97 7.42 8.05
CA TRP A 37 -2.97 7.34 9.11
C TRP A 37 -3.58 5.96 9.14
N THR A 38 -3.47 5.28 10.28
CA THR A 38 -3.87 3.88 10.42
C THR A 38 -5.06 3.80 11.36
N PHE A 39 -6.20 3.38 10.81
CA PHE A 39 -7.45 3.24 11.54
C PHE A 39 -7.81 1.76 11.65
N LEU A 40 -8.14 1.32 12.86
CA LEU A 40 -8.83 0.04 13.05
C LEU A 40 -10.33 0.28 12.85
N VAL A 41 -10.90 -0.37 11.85
CA VAL A 41 -12.35 -0.32 11.58
C VAL A 41 -12.94 -1.69 11.91
N GLU A 42 -13.98 -1.69 12.73
CA GLU A 42 -14.71 -2.89 13.15
C GLU A 42 -16.19 -2.78 12.79
N LEU A 43 -16.73 -3.84 12.20
CA LEU A 43 -18.14 -4.02 11.95
C LEU A 43 -18.84 -4.41 13.26
N ALA A 44 -19.64 -3.49 13.80
CA ALA A 44 -20.37 -3.71 15.06
C ALA A 44 -21.58 -4.64 14.90
N SER A 45 -22.43 -4.39 13.89
CA SER A 45 -23.61 -5.20 13.58
C SER A 45 -24.06 -4.97 12.13
N ILE A 46 -24.81 -5.93 11.58
CA ILE A 46 -25.51 -5.81 10.30
C ILE A 46 -27.00 -5.77 10.61
N GLU A 47 -27.65 -4.65 10.30
CA GLU A 47 -29.05 -4.38 10.65
C GLU A 47 -29.83 -3.88 9.42
N GLU A 48 -31.15 -3.96 9.50
CA GLU A 48 -32.03 -3.40 8.47
C GLU A 48 -32.08 -1.87 8.55
N LEU A 49 -32.38 -1.22 7.42
CA LEU A 49 -32.49 0.23 7.36
C LEU A 49 -33.64 0.73 8.24
N GLU A 50 -33.35 1.69 9.11
CA GLU A 50 -34.35 2.29 9.98
C GLU A 50 -35.17 3.35 9.22
N VAL A 51 -36.49 3.24 9.27
CA VAL A 51 -37.39 4.17 8.57
C VAL A 51 -37.31 5.56 9.19
N GLY A 52 -36.95 6.55 8.38
CA GLY A 52 -36.82 7.95 8.80
C GLY A 52 -35.40 8.36 9.18
N THR A 53 -34.45 7.42 9.21
CA THR A 53 -33.03 7.71 9.41
C THR A 53 -32.36 8.01 8.07
N VAL A 54 -31.51 9.04 8.04
CA VAL A 54 -30.66 9.38 6.89
C VAL A 54 -29.25 8.89 7.17
N TYR A 55 -28.70 8.11 6.24
CA TYR A 55 -27.35 7.55 6.35
C TYR A 55 -26.36 8.32 5.44
N PRO A 56 -25.05 8.36 5.78
CA PRO A 56 -24.44 7.83 7.01
C PRO A 56 -24.80 8.65 8.26
N ASN A 57 -24.89 7.98 9.41
CA ASN A 57 -25.27 8.60 10.69
C ASN A 57 -24.20 8.37 11.76
N LEU A 58 -23.91 9.39 12.57
CA LEU A 58 -22.99 9.30 13.71
C LEU A 58 -23.77 8.95 14.97
N LEU A 59 -23.58 7.74 15.49
CA LEU A 59 -24.25 7.30 16.72
C LEU A 59 -23.55 7.79 17.98
N PHE A 60 -22.22 7.72 17.99
CA PHE A 60 -21.40 8.08 19.15
C PHE A 60 -19.98 8.42 18.71
N SER A 61 -19.37 9.39 19.39
CA SER A 61 -17.95 9.74 19.23
C SER A 61 -17.35 10.02 20.61
N HIS A 62 -16.12 9.60 20.82
CA HIS A 62 -15.38 9.86 22.04
C HIS A 62 -13.95 10.28 21.74
N GLY A 63 -13.44 11.22 22.53
CA GLY A 63 -12.12 11.81 22.32
C GLY A 63 -12.11 12.86 21.20
N GLU A 64 -10.92 13.39 20.95
CA GLU A 64 -10.65 14.31 19.85
C GLU A 64 -9.56 13.70 18.97
N MET A 65 -9.70 13.85 17.66
CA MET A 65 -8.65 13.43 16.73
C MET A 65 -7.46 14.39 16.87
N PRO A 66 -6.21 13.89 16.98
CA PRO A 66 -5.04 14.75 17.02
C PRO A 66 -4.87 15.51 15.70
N GLU A 67 -4.31 16.72 15.77
CA GLU A 67 -4.08 17.56 14.59
C GLU A 67 -3.04 16.97 13.63
N ASP A 68 -2.02 16.31 14.18
CA ASP A 68 -0.93 15.71 13.44
C ASP A 68 -0.89 14.19 13.61
N ALA A 69 -0.39 13.50 12.57
CA ALA A 69 -0.09 12.09 12.66
C ALA A 69 1.08 11.85 13.62
N GLY A 70 1.01 10.79 14.42
CA GLY A 70 2.14 10.40 15.28
C GLY A 70 3.38 10.00 14.46
N GLU A 71 4.56 10.14 15.06
CA GLU A 71 5.81 9.69 14.44
C GLU A 71 5.80 8.16 14.23
N LYS A 72 6.02 7.73 13.00
CA LYS A 72 6.20 6.31 12.67
C LYS A 72 7.66 5.94 12.78
N ASN A 73 8.00 5.16 13.81
CA ASN A 73 9.29 4.51 13.90
C ASN A 73 9.25 3.19 13.12
N PHE A 74 9.76 3.21 11.89
CA PHE A 74 10.02 1.99 11.14
C PHE A 74 11.34 1.41 11.65
N GLU A 75 11.25 0.56 12.65
CA GLU A 75 12.37 -0.29 13.04
C GLU A 75 12.45 -1.42 12.01
N ALA A 76 13.40 -1.33 11.08
CA ALA A 76 13.80 -2.50 10.33
C ALA A 76 14.47 -3.46 11.32
N ASP A 77 13.91 -4.65 11.49
CA ASP A 77 14.68 -5.72 12.09
C ASP A 77 15.85 -5.94 11.12
N ASN A 78 17.08 -5.65 11.57
CA ASN A 78 18.30 -5.95 10.83
C ASN A 78 18.50 -7.46 10.85
N ASN A 79 17.52 -8.22 10.34
CA ASN A 79 17.77 -9.60 9.99
C ASN A 79 18.68 -9.53 8.76
N ASP A 80 19.95 -9.78 9.02
CA ASP A 80 21.05 -10.07 8.10
C ASP A 80 20.74 -11.21 7.09
N ASP A 81 19.47 -11.58 6.90
CA ASP A 81 19.00 -12.59 5.96
C ASP A 81 19.22 -12.16 4.50
N TYR A 82 19.50 -10.87 4.26
CA TYR A 82 19.92 -10.35 2.95
C TYR A 82 21.45 -10.35 2.76
N ALA A 83 22.24 -10.62 3.81
CA ALA A 83 23.70 -10.72 3.68
C ALA A 83 24.14 -12.01 2.96
N GLU A 84 23.24 -12.98 2.75
CA GLU A 84 23.51 -14.20 1.96
C GLU A 84 23.22 -14.02 0.45
N PHE A 85 22.73 -12.83 0.05
CA PHE A 85 22.54 -12.39 -1.33
C PHE A 85 23.55 -11.32 -1.76
N ASP A 86 24.64 -11.16 -1.00
CA ASP A 86 25.86 -10.51 -1.52
C ASP A 86 26.48 -11.49 -2.52
N ASP A 87 25.86 -11.57 -3.69
CA ASP A 87 26.38 -12.28 -4.85
C ASP A 87 27.81 -11.78 -5.08
N ASP A 88 28.77 -12.70 -5.24
CA ASP A 88 30.21 -12.53 -5.45
C ASP A 88 30.57 -11.64 -6.67
N TYR A 89 30.01 -10.43 -6.78
CA TYR A 89 30.42 -9.39 -7.71
C TYR A 89 31.63 -8.69 -7.09
N ASP A 90 32.79 -9.32 -7.24
CA ASP A 90 34.06 -8.68 -6.91
C ASP A 90 34.27 -7.43 -7.78
N GLU A 91 35.08 -6.49 -7.28
CA GLU A 91 35.50 -5.26 -7.99
C GLU A 91 36.12 -5.56 -9.38
N ASP A 92 36.60 -6.80 -9.59
CA ASP A 92 37.11 -7.33 -10.87
C ASP A 92 36.02 -7.52 -11.95
N ASP A 93 34.74 -7.68 -11.59
CA ASP A 93 33.62 -7.75 -12.54
C ASP A 93 33.25 -6.35 -13.11
N LEU A 94 33.55 -5.28 -12.37
CA LEU A 94 33.40 -3.90 -12.86
C LEU A 94 34.47 -3.55 -13.92
N ASP A 95 35.66 -4.14 -13.83
CA ASP A 95 36.75 -3.92 -14.80
C ASP A 95 36.45 -4.51 -16.19
N MET A 96 35.48 -5.43 -16.30
CA MET A 96 34.95 -5.90 -17.59
C MET A 96 33.97 -4.90 -18.24
N LEU A 97 33.43 -3.95 -17.48
CA LEU A 97 32.52 -2.91 -17.99
C LEU A 97 33.28 -1.71 -18.58
N ASP A 98 34.51 -1.44 -18.12
CA ASP A 98 35.36 -0.34 -18.63
C ASP A 98 36.02 -0.66 -19.99
N GLY A 99 35.83 -1.88 -20.48
CA GLY A 99 36.34 -2.40 -21.76
C GLY A 99 35.61 -1.90 -23.02
N GLY A 100 35.27 -0.62 -23.11
CA GLY A 100 35.27 0.15 -24.36
C GLY A 100 34.45 -0.32 -25.58
N GLU A 101 33.37 -1.10 -25.44
CA GLU A 101 32.53 -1.48 -26.59
C GLU A 101 31.03 -1.21 -26.35
N ASN A 102 30.61 -0.03 -26.80
CA ASN A 102 29.27 0.36 -27.27
C ASN A 102 28.09 0.44 -26.28
N PHE A 103 28.09 1.44 -25.39
CA PHE A 103 26.85 2.04 -24.84
C PHE A 103 26.30 3.20 -25.71
N GLU A 104 26.87 3.45 -26.89
CA GLU A 104 26.40 4.50 -27.81
C GLU A 104 25.31 4.01 -28.80
N ASP A 105 24.98 2.71 -28.86
CA ASP A 105 24.07 2.15 -29.88
C ASP A 105 22.62 1.87 -29.37
N PHE A 106 22.32 2.11 -28.09
CA PHE A 106 20.98 1.86 -27.53
C PHE A 106 20.26 3.11 -26.99
N GLY A 107 20.57 4.29 -27.52
CA GLY A 107 19.95 5.55 -27.10
C GLY A 107 19.42 6.39 -28.26
N PHE A 108 18.09 6.54 -28.28
CA PHE A 108 17.26 7.44 -29.12
C PHE A 108 16.60 6.82 -30.36
N GLU A 109 15.56 6.00 -30.14
CA GLU A 109 14.39 6.03 -31.03
C GLU A 109 13.28 6.86 -30.38
N GLU A 110 13.06 8.06 -30.94
CA GLU A 110 11.89 8.91 -30.70
C GLU A 110 10.63 8.23 -31.25
N ASN A 111 9.92 7.49 -30.41
CA ASN A 111 8.59 6.97 -30.72
C ASN A 111 7.57 7.36 -29.63
N TRP A 112 7.44 8.68 -29.46
CA TRP A 112 6.22 9.29 -28.93
C TRP A 112 5.56 10.11 -30.04
N ASN A 113 4.64 9.48 -30.76
CA ASN A 113 3.61 10.16 -31.54
C ASN A 113 2.25 9.53 -31.27
#